data_AF-I1BVV3-F1
#
_entry.id   AF-I1BVV3-F1
#
_cell.length_a   1.000
_cell.length_b   1.000
_cell.length_c   1.000
_cell.angle_alpha   90.00
_cell.angle_beta   90.00
_cell.angle_gamma   90.00
#
_symmetry.space_group_name_H-M   'P 1'
#
loop_
_entity.id
_entity.type
_entity.pdbx_description
1 polymer ?
#
loop_
_entity_poly.entity_id
_entity_poly.type
_entity_poly.pdbx_seq_one_letter_code
_entity_poly.pdbx_strand_id
1 'polypeptide(L)'
;MQLASSHVLKQGFHSSAVSFAKKHPKQVKKENLAKRAAKLAELERTKPSFIVSQPTKFFETLLTPAEAYGQNKQGFMHFLDEKDQTFLFNEIPERSVDVVSAIDGKESALKQEQSKVETIQKLLSLQNGNAKAVQIWNIHKAIDWFKRKEGDTGSPEVQAAVLTVRIHNLNNHLNQHRKDKHNYKQLRTMVHDRAKLLKYLKSKSPERYYSCLEQLGLQPRAVEGEITV
;
A
#
# COMPACT_ATOMS: atom_id res chain seq x y z
N MET A 1 2.44 -76.86 -44.12
CA MET A 1 3.86 -76.87 -43.70
C MET A 1 4.23 -75.45 -43.32
N GLN A 2 4.78 -75.26 -42.11
CA GLN A 2 5.42 -74.05 -41.56
C GLN A 2 4.54 -72.83 -41.22
N LEU A 3 3.97 -72.96 -40.02
CA LEU A 3 3.70 -71.99 -38.96
C LEU A 3 4.31 -70.58 -39.12
N ALA A 4 3.45 -69.59 -38.96
CA ALA A 4 3.78 -68.17 -38.80
C ALA A 4 4.80 -67.97 -37.67
N SER A 5 5.94 -67.35 -38.02
CA SER A 5 6.93 -66.88 -37.06
C SER A 5 6.34 -65.68 -36.30
N SER A 6 5.73 -65.94 -35.15
CA SER A 6 5.40 -64.90 -34.17
C SER A 6 6.72 -64.28 -33.69
N HIS A 7 7.03 -63.08 -34.19
CA HIS A 7 8.11 -62.27 -33.65
C HIS A 7 7.71 -61.83 -32.24
N VAL A 8 8.03 -62.65 -31.25
CA VAL A 8 7.91 -62.29 -29.84
C VAL A 8 8.92 -61.18 -29.61
N LEU A 9 8.45 -59.94 -29.61
CA LEU A 9 9.15 -58.84 -28.96
C LEU A 9 9.34 -59.28 -27.50
N LYS A 10 10.52 -59.83 -27.19
CA LYS A 10 10.99 -59.92 -25.82
C LYS A 10 11.08 -58.48 -25.35
N GLN A 11 9.99 -57.96 -24.79
CA GLN A 11 10.08 -56.90 -23.81
C GLN A 11 10.89 -57.50 -22.68
N GLY A 12 12.21 -57.34 -22.77
CA GLY A 12 13.06 -57.40 -21.62
C GLY A 12 12.49 -56.35 -20.68
N PHE A 13 11.71 -56.80 -19.71
CA PHE A 13 11.63 -56.12 -18.44
C PHE A 13 13.06 -56.13 -17.90
N HIS A 14 13.87 -55.19 -18.37
CA HIS A 14 14.93 -54.64 -17.55
C HIS A 14 14.20 -53.93 -16.40
N SER A 15 13.68 -54.72 -15.45
CA SER A 15 13.68 -54.28 -14.08
C SER A 15 15.16 -54.11 -13.77
N SER A 16 15.72 -52.95 -14.09
CA SER A 16 16.83 -52.42 -13.34
C SER A 16 16.29 -52.25 -11.93
N ALA A 17 16.27 -53.36 -11.20
CA ALA A 17 16.18 -53.37 -9.76
C ALA A 17 17.49 -52.74 -9.31
N VAL A 18 17.58 -51.42 -9.45
CA VAL A 18 18.46 -50.61 -8.63
C VAL A 18 17.90 -50.84 -7.25
N SER A 19 18.45 -51.85 -6.57
CA SER A 19 18.27 -52.04 -5.16
C SER A 19 18.50 -50.68 -4.53
N PHE A 20 17.44 -50.03 -4.05
CA PHE A 20 17.55 -48.86 -3.19
C PHE A 20 18.26 -49.34 -1.93
N ALA A 21 19.59 -49.43 -1.99
CA ALA A 21 20.41 -49.66 -0.82
C ALA A 21 20.01 -48.56 0.15
N LYS A 22 19.42 -48.94 1.29
CA LYS A 22 18.98 -47.99 2.30
C LYS A 22 20.19 -47.12 2.65
N LYS A 23 20.15 -45.85 2.24
CA LYS A 23 21.21 -44.89 2.57
C LYS A 23 21.45 -44.95 4.06
N HIS A 24 22.71 -44.88 4.47
CA HIS A 24 23.06 -44.96 5.88
C HIS A 24 22.33 -43.84 6.64
N PRO A 25 21.72 -44.08 7.83
CA PRO A 25 20.88 -43.10 8.53
C PRO A 25 21.56 -41.73 8.75
N LYS A 26 22.88 -41.72 8.98
CA LYS A 26 23.66 -40.49 9.10
C LYS A 26 23.72 -39.69 7.79
N GLN A 27 23.80 -40.35 6.64
CA GLN A 27 23.80 -39.69 5.32
C GLN A 27 22.42 -39.08 5.03
N VAL A 28 21.34 -39.81 5.32
CA VAL A 28 19.97 -39.27 5.20
C VAL A 28 19.77 -38.06 6.11
N LYS A 29 20.26 -38.12 7.35
CA LYS A 29 20.23 -36.97 8.28
C LYS A 29 21.01 -35.77 7.74
N LYS A 30 22.20 -35.98 7.17
CA LYS A 30 23.03 -34.92 6.56
C LYS A 30 22.33 -34.27 5.37
N GLU A 31 21.77 -35.07 4.46
CA GLU A 31 21.01 -34.58 3.31
C GLU A 31 19.77 -33.78 3.76
N ASN A 32 19.03 -34.27 4.75
CA ASN A 32 17.86 -33.57 5.29
C ASN A 32 18.25 -32.26 5.99
N LEU A 33 19.38 -32.22 6.71
CA LEU A 33 19.90 -31.00 7.31
C LEU A 33 20.29 -29.99 6.23
N ALA A 34 20.99 -30.43 5.17
CA ALA A 34 21.35 -29.57 4.05
C ALA A 34 20.11 -29.00 3.34
N LYS A 35 19.08 -29.82 3.10
CA LYS A 35 17.80 -29.36 2.54
C LYS A 35 17.10 -28.32 3.44
N ARG A 36 17.08 -28.55 4.76
CA ARG A 36 16.52 -27.61 5.73
C ARG A 36 17.30 -26.30 5.75
N ALA A 37 18.63 -26.36 5.73
CA ALA A 37 19.50 -25.19 5.70
C ALA A 37 19.30 -24.39 4.40
N ALA A 38 19.21 -25.06 3.25
CA ALA A 38 18.93 -24.42 1.97
C ALA A 38 17.57 -23.71 1.97
N LYS A 39 16.51 -24.38 2.47
CA LYS A 39 15.18 -23.79 2.60
C LYS A 39 15.15 -22.61 3.56
N LEU A 40 15.88 -22.68 4.67
CA LEU A 40 16.00 -21.57 5.62
C LEU A 40 16.74 -20.39 4.98
N ALA A 41 17.83 -20.64 4.25
CA ALA A 41 18.57 -19.59 3.54
C ALA A 41 17.71 -18.90 2.47
N GLU A 42 16.92 -19.66 1.72
CA GLU A 42 15.93 -19.11 0.77
C GLU A 42 14.87 -18.25 1.48
N LEU A 43 14.40 -18.71 2.64
CA LEU A 43 13.41 -18.03 3.45
C LEU A 43 13.98 -16.72 4.07
N GLU A 44 15.24 -16.69 4.47
CA GLU A 44 15.89 -15.45 4.93
C GLU A 44 16.15 -14.47 3.78
N ARG A 45 16.53 -14.95 2.59
CA ARG A 45 16.69 -14.10 1.39
C ARG A 45 15.38 -13.41 0.99
N THR A 46 14.25 -14.09 1.18
CA THR A 46 12.91 -13.61 0.81
C THR A 46 12.15 -13.00 1.98
N LYS A 47 12.84 -12.58 3.04
CA LYS A 47 12.18 -11.98 4.22
C LYS A 47 11.54 -10.64 3.85
N PRO A 48 10.20 -10.50 3.96
CA PRO A 48 9.56 -9.22 3.67
C PRO A 48 9.92 -8.18 4.72
N SER A 49 9.96 -6.92 4.29
CA SER A 49 9.95 -5.81 5.23
C SER A 49 8.56 -5.69 5.87
N PHE A 50 8.56 -5.43 7.18
CA PHE A 50 7.35 -5.25 7.98
C PHE A 50 6.71 -3.87 7.80
N ILE A 51 7.42 -2.95 7.16
CA ILE A 51 7.02 -1.55 6.93
C ILE A 51 6.40 -1.43 5.54
N VAL A 52 7.14 -1.82 4.49
CA VAL A 52 6.74 -1.79 3.06
C VAL A 52 7.29 -3.05 2.39
N SER A 53 6.46 -3.94 1.85
CA SER A 53 6.96 -5.15 1.20
C SER A 53 6.98 -5.05 -0.32
N GLN A 54 5.90 -4.57 -0.94
CA GLN A 54 5.80 -4.42 -2.39
C GLN A 54 5.10 -3.12 -2.77
N PRO A 55 5.55 -2.42 -3.83
CA PRO A 55 4.83 -1.28 -4.37
C PRO A 55 3.51 -1.75 -4.98
N THR A 56 2.42 -1.05 -4.68
CA THR A 56 1.08 -1.37 -5.17
C THR A 56 0.44 -0.12 -5.77
N LYS A 57 -0.60 -0.32 -6.57
CA LYS A 57 -1.42 0.77 -7.15
C LYS A 57 -1.91 1.76 -6.09
N PHE A 58 -2.20 1.27 -4.88
CA PHE A 58 -2.59 2.13 -3.77
C PHE A 58 -1.50 3.16 -3.43
N PHE A 59 -0.22 2.76 -3.37
CA PHE A 59 0.87 3.68 -3.07
C PHE A 59 1.13 4.71 -4.18
N GLU A 60 0.81 4.40 -5.43
CA GLU A 60 0.88 5.36 -6.55
C GLU A 60 -0.10 6.52 -6.39
N THR A 61 -1.20 6.31 -5.65
CA THR A 61 -2.19 7.37 -5.36
C THR A 61 -1.75 8.32 -4.24
N LEU A 62 -0.81 7.90 -3.40
CA LEU A 62 -0.35 8.69 -2.26
C LEU A 62 0.68 9.73 -2.70
N LEU A 63 0.68 10.88 -2.03
CA LEU A 63 1.63 11.95 -2.27
C LEU A 63 2.75 11.90 -1.23
N THR A 64 3.99 11.87 -1.70
CA THR A 64 5.13 12.22 -0.83
C THR A 64 5.16 13.73 -0.64
N PRO A 65 5.66 14.27 0.50
CA PRO A 65 5.80 15.72 0.65
C PRO A 65 6.59 16.35 -0.50
N ALA A 66 7.66 15.69 -0.96
CA ALA A 66 8.46 16.16 -2.10
C ALA A 66 7.63 16.27 -3.39
N GLU A 67 6.76 15.30 -3.68
CA GLU A 67 5.86 15.36 -4.83
C GLU A 67 4.73 16.38 -4.65
N ALA A 68 4.19 16.50 -3.43
CA ALA A 68 3.13 17.45 -3.10
C ALA A 68 3.59 18.90 -3.29
N TYR A 69 4.88 19.17 -3.05
CA TYR A 69 5.51 20.48 -3.26
C TYR A 69 5.98 20.71 -4.71
N GLY A 70 5.86 19.69 -5.57
CA GLY A 70 6.20 19.78 -6.98
C GLY A 70 5.17 20.58 -7.79
N GLN A 71 5.62 21.20 -8.89
CA GLN A 71 4.83 22.15 -9.70
C GLN A 71 3.58 21.56 -10.39
N ASN A 72 3.42 20.23 -10.45
CA ASN A 72 2.50 19.58 -11.41
C ASN A 72 1.33 18.78 -10.80
N LYS A 73 0.97 18.93 -9.51
CA LYS A 73 -0.19 18.23 -8.94
C LYS A 73 -1.16 19.19 -8.22
N GLN A 74 -2.38 19.31 -8.76
CA GLN A 74 -3.48 20.10 -8.23
C GLN A 74 -4.21 19.33 -7.11
N GLY A 75 -3.58 19.23 -5.95
CA GLY A 75 -4.26 18.81 -4.72
C GLY A 75 -4.60 20.04 -3.89
N PHE A 76 -5.83 20.14 -3.39
CA PHE A 76 -6.20 21.15 -2.39
C PHE A 76 -6.24 20.54 -0.99
N MET A 77 -5.98 21.38 0.01
CA MET A 77 -6.16 21.04 1.42
C MET A 77 -7.64 20.84 1.74
N HIS A 78 -7.93 20.29 2.93
CA HIS A 78 -9.28 20.12 3.46
C HIS A 78 -10.23 19.22 2.65
N PHE A 79 -9.70 18.40 1.73
CA PHE A 79 -10.50 17.44 0.96
C PHE A 79 -11.57 18.11 0.09
N LEU A 80 -11.20 19.22 -0.53
CA LEU A 80 -12.07 19.88 -1.49
C LEU A 80 -12.29 18.98 -2.71
N ASP A 81 -13.49 18.42 -2.82
CA ASP A 81 -13.89 17.59 -3.97
C ASP A 81 -14.00 18.43 -5.24
N GLU A 82 -14.03 17.79 -6.41
CA GLU A 82 -14.18 18.50 -7.70
C GLU A 82 -15.44 19.37 -7.76
N LYS A 83 -16.52 18.91 -7.11
CA LYS A 83 -17.76 19.68 -6.96
C LYS A 83 -17.56 20.92 -6.10
N ASP A 84 -16.88 20.78 -4.96
CA ASP A 84 -16.60 21.90 -4.06
C ASP A 84 -15.68 22.92 -4.71
N GLN A 85 -14.67 22.45 -5.45
CA GLN A 85 -13.76 23.31 -6.22
C GLN A 85 -14.52 24.09 -7.29
N THR A 86 -15.41 23.44 -8.04
CA THR A 86 -16.23 24.09 -9.07
C THR A 86 -17.15 25.14 -8.43
N PHE A 87 -17.79 24.78 -7.33
CA PHE A 87 -18.65 25.69 -6.58
C PHE A 87 -17.87 26.91 -6.08
N LEU A 88 -16.73 26.71 -5.43
CA LEU A 88 -15.95 27.77 -4.81
C LEU A 88 -15.22 28.67 -5.81
N PHE A 89 -14.65 28.09 -6.87
CA PHE A 89 -13.77 28.81 -7.78
C PHE A 89 -14.44 29.30 -9.06
N ASN A 90 -15.59 28.72 -9.43
CA ASN A 90 -16.32 29.12 -10.65
C ASN A 90 -17.69 29.70 -10.29
N GLU A 91 -18.55 28.94 -9.60
CA GLU A 91 -19.95 29.37 -9.41
C GLU A 91 -20.09 30.58 -8.47
N ILE A 92 -19.35 30.64 -7.36
CA ILE A 92 -19.43 31.78 -6.43
C ILE A 92 -18.95 33.09 -7.08
N PRO A 93 -17.79 33.14 -7.75
CA PRO A 93 -17.36 34.34 -8.48
C PRO A 93 -18.32 34.79 -9.57
N GLU A 94 -18.92 33.87 -10.33
CA GLU A 94 -19.90 34.24 -11.36
C GLU A 94 -21.13 34.91 -10.74
N ARG A 95 -21.66 34.32 -9.65
CA ARG A 95 -22.80 34.89 -8.91
C ARG A 95 -22.46 36.25 -8.30
N SER A 96 -21.23 36.46 -7.82
CA SER A 96 -20.82 37.75 -7.24
C SER A 96 -20.71 38.83 -8.32
N VAL A 97 -20.15 38.51 -9.48
CA VAL A 97 -20.07 39.44 -10.62
C VAL A 97 -21.44 39.83 -11.13
N ASP A 98 -22.39 38.90 -11.22
CA ASP A 98 -23.76 39.21 -11.68
C ASP A 98 -24.45 40.24 -10.78
N VAL A 99 -24.29 40.12 -9.45
CA VAL A 99 -24.85 41.09 -8.48
C VAL A 99 -24.17 42.46 -8.59
N VAL A 100 -22.84 42.49 -8.74
CA VAL A 100 -22.05 43.75 -8.74
C VAL A 100 -22.10 44.47 -10.09
N SER A 101 -22.30 43.75 -11.18
CA SER A 101 -22.38 44.30 -12.55
C SER A 101 -23.55 45.26 -12.78
N ALA A 102 -24.51 45.31 -11.86
CA ALA A 102 -25.59 46.30 -11.86
C ALA A 102 -25.14 47.71 -11.38
N ILE A 103 -23.95 47.83 -10.77
CA ILE A 103 -23.48 49.05 -10.09
C ILE A 103 -22.15 49.56 -10.69
N ASP A 104 -21.23 48.67 -11.06
CA ASP A 104 -19.90 49.02 -11.59
C ASP A 104 -19.51 48.12 -12.78
N GLY A 105 -18.60 48.59 -13.65
CA GLY A 105 -18.26 47.95 -14.92
C GLY A 105 -17.88 46.47 -14.80
N LYS A 106 -18.61 45.60 -15.52
CA LYS A 106 -18.52 44.12 -15.44
C LYS A 106 -17.10 43.57 -15.57
N GLU A 107 -16.26 44.17 -16.42
CA GLU A 107 -14.90 43.70 -16.68
C GLU A 107 -13.94 43.93 -15.48
N SER A 108 -14.10 45.05 -14.78
CA SER A 108 -13.30 45.37 -13.58
C SER A 108 -13.64 44.41 -12.43
N ALA A 109 -14.93 44.18 -12.21
CA ALA A 109 -15.42 43.25 -11.20
C ALA A 109 -14.92 41.82 -11.45
N LEU A 110 -14.98 41.34 -12.69
CA LEU A 110 -14.49 40.00 -13.04
C LEU A 110 -12.99 39.82 -12.75
N LYS A 111 -12.16 40.83 -13.09
CA LYS A 111 -10.72 40.79 -12.80
C LYS A 111 -10.44 40.70 -11.30
N GLN A 112 -11.16 41.48 -10.49
CA GLN A 112 -11.01 41.45 -9.04
C GLN A 112 -11.39 40.08 -8.46
N GLU A 113 -12.51 39.50 -8.92
CA GLU A 113 -12.94 38.18 -8.48
C GLU A 113 -11.95 37.08 -8.91
N GLN A 114 -11.42 37.15 -10.14
CA GLN A 114 -10.38 36.23 -10.61
C GLN A 114 -9.11 36.31 -9.75
N SER A 115 -8.64 37.52 -9.39
CA SER A 115 -7.49 37.69 -8.48
C SER A 115 -7.77 37.13 -7.07
N LYS A 116 -9.00 37.25 -6.57
CA LYS A 116 -9.41 36.65 -5.28
C LYS A 116 -9.38 35.13 -5.37
N VAL A 117 -9.95 34.55 -6.43
CA VAL A 117 -9.94 33.10 -6.67
C VAL A 117 -8.52 32.57 -6.74
N GLU A 118 -7.65 33.22 -7.51
CA GLU A 118 -6.24 32.82 -7.62
C GLU A 118 -5.54 32.84 -6.25
N THR A 119 -5.80 33.89 -5.45
CA THR A 119 -5.26 34.00 -4.08
C THR A 119 -5.76 32.85 -3.20
N ILE A 120 -7.05 32.54 -3.26
CA ILE A 120 -7.65 31.44 -2.49
C ILE A 120 -7.10 30.09 -2.95
N GLN A 121 -6.96 29.86 -4.27
CA GLN A 121 -6.36 28.64 -4.81
C GLN A 121 -4.93 28.46 -4.31
N LYS A 122 -4.13 29.53 -4.25
CA LYS A 122 -2.78 29.50 -3.66
C LYS A 122 -2.81 29.19 -2.17
N LEU A 123 -3.73 29.79 -1.40
CA LEU A 123 -3.86 29.53 0.04
C LEU A 123 -4.28 28.10 0.35
N LEU A 124 -5.16 27.53 -0.48
CA LEU A 124 -5.69 26.18 -0.30
C LEU A 124 -4.83 25.09 -0.97
N SER A 125 -3.82 25.46 -1.77
CA SER A 125 -3.00 24.47 -2.47
C SER A 125 -2.25 23.59 -1.46
N LEU A 126 -2.19 22.29 -1.75
CA LEU A 126 -1.44 21.33 -0.93
C LEU A 126 0.07 21.61 -1.01
N GLN A 127 0.53 22.23 -2.10
CA GLN A 127 1.90 22.71 -2.29
C GLN A 127 2.33 23.69 -1.19
N ASN A 128 1.41 24.57 -0.76
CA ASN A 128 1.70 25.52 0.30
C ASN A 128 1.35 24.96 1.69
N GLY A 129 0.87 23.71 1.76
CA GLY A 129 0.50 23.02 2.97
C GLY A 129 1.68 22.46 3.77
N ASN A 130 1.47 22.25 5.06
CA ASN A 130 2.47 21.58 5.89
C ASN A 130 2.50 20.05 5.62
N ALA A 131 3.54 19.36 6.11
CA ALA A 131 3.65 17.90 5.98
C ALA A 131 2.44 17.15 6.59
N LYS A 132 1.79 17.75 7.60
CA LYS A 132 0.57 17.20 8.22
C LYS A 132 -0.63 17.27 7.27
N ALA A 133 -0.76 18.32 6.47
CA ALA A 133 -1.82 18.47 5.47
C ALA A 133 -1.68 17.40 4.39
N VAL A 134 -0.46 17.16 3.90
CA VAL A 134 -0.15 16.05 2.96
C VAL A 134 -0.51 14.70 3.58
N GLN A 135 -0.15 14.48 4.84
CA GLN A 135 -0.52 13.26 5.55
C GLN A 135 -2.04 13.09 5.70
N ILE A 136 -2.75 14.14 6.06
CA ILE A 136 -4.21 14.16 6.18
C ILE A 136 -4.85 13.82 4.83
N TRP A 137 -4.38 14.44 3.75
CA TRP A 137 -4.77 14.14 2.37
C TRP A 137 -4.59 12.65 2.03
N ASN A 138 -3.41 12.09 2.31
CA ASN A 138 -3.11 10.68 2.08
C ASN A 138 -3.99 9.74 2.92
N ILE A 139 -4.30 10.11 4.16
CA ILE A 139 -5.18 9.34 5.04
C ILE A 139 -6.58 9.24 4.43
N HIS A 140 -7.10 10.33 3.88
CA HIS A 140 -8.43 10.31 3.26
C HIS A 140 -8.45 9.49 1.97
N LYS A 141 -7.41 9.59 1.12
CA LYS A 141 -7.27 8.68 -0.02
C LYS A 141 -7.22 7.21 0.41
N ALA A 142 -6.57 6.90 1.52
CA ALA A 142 -6.59 5.56 2.09
C ALA A 142 -7.97 5.13 2.60
N ILE A 143 -8.73 6.03 3.22
CA ILE A 143 -10.12 5.74 3.62
C ILE A 143 -10.97 5.48 2.38
N ASP A 144 -10.91 6.33 1.36
CA ASP A 144 -11.69 6.18 0.13
C ASP A 144 -11.38 4.91 -0.64
N TRP A 145 -10.12 4.47 -0.61
CA TRP A 145 -9.68 3.26 -1.28
C TRP A 145 -10.18 1.99 -0.58
N PHE A 146 -10.15 1.97 0.76
CA PHE A 146 -10.44 0.77 1.56
C PHE A 146 -11.83 0.76 2.21
N LYS A 147 -12.64 1.82 2.08
CA LYS A 147 -14.00 1.88 2.61
C LYS A 147 -14.87 0.80 1.99
N ARG A 148 -15.67 0.13 2.81
CA ARG A 148 -16.64 -0.88 2.32
C ARG A 148 -17.98 -0.27 1.93
N LYS A 149 -18.29 0.88 2.54
CA LYS A 149 -19.49 1.67 2.30
C LYS A 149 -19.14 3.13 2.48
N GLU A 150 -20.02 4.01 2.00
CA GLU A 150 -19.88 5.43 2.27
C GLU A 150 -19.87 5.72 3.77
N GLY A 151 -18.94 6.57 4.20
CA GLY A 151 -18.74 6.92 5.62
C GLY A 151 -18.05 5.84 6.48
N ASP A 152 -17.52 4.76 5.88
CA ASP A 152 -16.80 3.73 6.64
C ASP A 152 -15.40 4.19 7.07
N THR A 153 -15.24 4.48 8.36
CA THR A 153 -13.96 4.87 8.99
C THR A 153 -13.44 3.84 9.98
N GLY A 154 -14.28 2.86 10.35
CA GLY A 154 -14.04 1.95 11.47
C GLY A 154 -13.63 0.54 11.08
N SER A 155 -13.72 0.18 9.79
CA SER A 155 -13.36 -1.17 9.35
C SER A 155 -11.89 -1.52 9.59
N PRO A 156 -11.56 -2.79 9.91
CA PRO A 156 -10.17 -3.19 10.13
C PRO A 156 -9.26 -2.88 8.94
N GLU A 157 -9.76 -2.99 7.70
CA GLU A 157 -9.05 -2.65 6.47
C GLU A 157 -8.71 -1.16 6.42
N VAL A 158 -9.71 -0.30 6.64
CA VAL A 158 -9.55 1.16 6.66
C VAL A 158 -8.57 1.56 7.74
N GLN A 159 -8.71 1.04 8.96
CA GLN A 159 -7.78 1.33 10.06
C GLN A 159 -6.35 0.86 9.73
N ALA A 160 -6.19 -0.32 9.13
CA ALA A 160 -4.89 -0.82 8.70
C ALA A 160 -4.26 0.05 7.59
N ALA A 161 -5.07 0.56 6.66
CA ALA A 161 -4.63 1.48 5.61
C ALA A 161 -4.19 2.84 6.19
N VAL A 162 -4.96 3.40 7.13
CA VAL A 162 -4.60 4.64 7.84
C VAL A 162 -3.27 4.47 8.59
N LEU A 163 -3.09 3.36 9.31
CA LEU A 163 -1.82 3.05 9.98
C LEU A 163 -0.69 2.90 8.97
N THR A 164 -0.94 2.31 7.80
CA THR A 164 0.05 2.16 6.73
C THR A 164 0.58 3.51 6.24
N VAL A 165 -0.31 4.48 6.01
CA VAL A 165 0.08 5.86 5.64
C VAL A 165 0.95 6.49 6.74
N ARG A 166 0.55 6.35 8.01
CA ARG A 166 1.30 6.90 9.16
C ARG A 166 2.68 6.26 9.31
N ILE A 167 2.75 4.94 9.19
CA ILE A 167 3.99 4.15 9.23
C ILE A 167 4.93 4.60 8.12
N HIS A 168 4.43 4.78 6.89
CA HIS A 168 5.22 5.25 5.77
C HIS A 168 5.79 6.66 6.00
N ASN A 169 4.95 7.59 6.46
CA ASN A 169 5.39 8.95 6.75
C ASN A 169 6.47 8.98 7.85
N LEU A 170 6.25 8.24 8.94
CA LEU A 170 7.19 8.20 10.06
C LEU A 170 8.50 7.48 9.69
N ASN A 171 8.43 6.43 8.87
CA ASN A 171 9.60 5.75 8.34
C ASN A 171 10.47 6.70 7.50
N ASN A 172 9.85 7.51 6.64
CA ASN A 172 10.57 8.52 5.85
C ASN A 172 11.25 9.57 6.73
N HIS A 173 10.59 10.02 7.79
CA HIS A 173 11.19 10.91 8.78
C HIS A 173 12.39 10.26 9.49
N LEU A 174 12.25 9.02 9.96
CA LEU A 174 13.30 8.30 10.67
C LEU A 174 14.51 7.95 9.79
N ASN A 175 14.31 7.77 8.49
CA ASN A 175 15.40 7.59 7.53
C ASN A 175 16.34 8.81 7.51
N GLN A 176 15.78 10.01 7.66
CA GLN A 176 16.52 11.27 7.77
C GLN A 176 17.05 11.49 9.21
N HIS A 177 16.28 11.09 10.22
CA HIS A 177 16.56 11.32 11.64
C HIS A 177 16.84 10.04 12.42
N ARG A 178 17.94 9.35 12.09
CA ARG A 178 18.30 8.04 12.68
C ARG A 178 18.47 8.01 14.20
N LYS A 179 18.73 9.15 14.85
CA LYS A 179 18.96 9.24 16.30
C LYS A 179 17.66 9.37 17.11
N ASP A 180 16.51 9.54 16.45
CA ASP A 180 15.23 9.69 17.14
C ASP A 180 14.65 8.33 17.59
N LYS A 181 15.02 7.95 18.81
CA LYS A 181 14.57 6.70 19.43
C LYS A 181 13.10 6.72 19.83
N HIS A 182 12.55 7.90 20.10
CA HIS A 182 11.17 8.03 20.55
C HIS A 182 10.21 7.74 19.40
N ASN A 183 10.43 8.38 18.26
CA ASN A 183 9.65 8.14 17.06
C ASN A 183 9.86 6.73 16.50
N TYR A 184 11.06 6.16 16.61
CA TYR A 184 11.28 4.75 16.25
C TYR A 184 10.45 3.78 17.11
N LYS A 185 10.33 4.04 18.42
CA LYS A 185 9.43 3.28 19.30
C LYS A 185 7.96 3.42 18.85
N GLN A 186 7.52 4.62 18.50
CA GLN A 186 6.16 4.84 17.99
C GLN A 186 5.91 4.09 16.68
N LEU A 187 6.87 4.11 15.74
CA LEU A 187 6.81 3.34 14.49
C LEU A 187 6.59 1.86 14.78
N ARG A 188 7.41 1.28 15.67
CA ARG A 188 7.30 -0.12 16.06
C ARG A 188 5.93 -0.44 16.64
N THR A 189 5.40 0.39 17.54
CA THR A 189 4.05 0.22 18.09
C THR A 189 2.98 0.21 17.00
N MET A 190 3.02 1.17 16.07
CA MET A 190 2.05 1.24 14.97
C MET A 190 2.11 0.01 14.05
N VAL A 191 3.30 -0.53 13.76
CA VAL A 191 3.44 -1.76 12.98
C VAL A 191 2.79 -2.94 13.69
N HIS A 192 2.98 -3.08 15.01
CA HIS A 192 2.33 -4.13 15.80
C HIS A 192 0.81 -3.95 15.86
N ASP A 193 0.30 -2.73 16.04
CA ASP A 193 -1.13 -2.43 16.04
C ASP A 193 -1.78 -2.78 14.70
N ARG A 194 -1.12 -2.41 13.59
CA ARG A 194 -1.56 -2.80 12.23
C ARG A 194 -1.62 -4.32 12.08
N ALA A 195 -0.59 -5.03 12.53
CA ALA A 195 -0.58 -6.48 12.47
C ALA A 195 -1.68 -7.12 13.33
N LYS A 196 -1.99 -6.55 14.50
CA LYS A 196 -3.10 -7.01 15.35
C LYS A 196 -4.45 -6.87 14.64
N LEU A 197 -4.70 -5.73 13.99
CA LEU A 197 -5.91 -5.51 13.19
C LEU A 197 -6.03 -6.49 12.03
N LEU A 198 -4.94 -6.73 11.31
CA LEU A 198 -4.92 -7.67 10.19
C LEU A 198 -5.09 -9.13 10.65
N LYS A 199 -4.52 -9.53 11.80
CA LYS A 199 -4.79 -10.85 12.40
C LYS A 199 -6.25 -11.00 12.82
N TYR A 200 -6.87 -9.95 13.35
CA TYR A 200 -8.30 -9.93 13.65
C TYR A 200 -9.15 -10.04 12.38
N LEU A 201 -8.79 -9.33 11.32
CA LEU A 201 -9.48 -9.44 10.03
C LEU A 201 -9.38 -10.87 9.48
N LYS A 202 -8.21 -11.50 9.55
CA LYS A 202 -8.00 -12.89 9.12
C LYS A 202 -8.92 -13.87 9.85
N SER A 203 -9.09 -13.72 11.17
CA SER A 203 -9.95 -14.60 11.96
C SER A 203 -11.43 -14.40 11.66
N LYS A 204 -11.84 -13.21 11.20
CA LYS A 204 -13.22 -12.91 10.81
C LYS A 204 -13.53 -13.27 9.36
N SER A 205 -12.62 -13.00 8.44
CA SER A 205 -12.79 -13.27 7.01
C SER A 205 -11.40 -13.39 6.35
N PRO A 206 -10.97 -14.63 6.03
CA PRO A 206 -9.70 -14.87 5.36
C PRO A 206 -9.63 -14.21 3.97
N GLU A 207 -10.73 -14.23 3.22
CA GLU A 207 -10.80 -13.64 1.88
C GLU A 207 -10.50 -12.13 1.90
N ARG A 208 -11.20 -11.39 2.78
CA ARG A 208 -10.97 -9.95 2.99
C ARG A 208 -9.55 -9.65 3.44
N TYR A 209 -9.00 -10.51 4.29
CA TYR A 209 -7.62 -10.39 4.74
C TYR A 209 -6.62 -10.48 3.57
N TYR A 210 -6.72 -11.49 2.70
CA TYR A 210 -5.80 -11.63 1.57
C TYR A 210 -5.95 -10.49 0.56
N SER A 211 -7.18 -10.07 0.25
CA SER A 211 -7.41 -8.92 -0.63
C SER A 211 -6.84 -7.62 -0.05
N CYS A 212 -7.05 -7.38 1.25
CA CYS A 212 -6.51 -6.20 1.93
C CYS A 212 -4.96 -6.21 1.95
N LEU A 213 -4.34 -7.38 2.20
CA LEU A 213 -2.89 -7.52 2.17
C LEU A 213 -2.29 -7.21 0.79
N GLU A 214 -2.92 -7.71 -0.28
CA GLU A 214 -2.48 -7.48 -1.65
C GLU A 214 -2.51 -5.98 -1.97
N GLN A 215 -3.60 -5.30 -1.63
CA GLN A 215 -3.73 -3.85 -1.85
C GLN A 215 -2.73 -3.03 -1.02
N LEU A 216 -2.50 -3.42 0.23
CA LEU A 216 -1.51 -2.78 1.12
C LEU A 216 -0.06 -3.13 0.78
N GLY A 217 0.19 -4.06 -0.14
CA GLY A 217 1.53 -4.49 -0.50
C GLY A 217 2.26 -5.15 0.66
N LEU A 218 1.55 -5.95 1.45
CA LEU A 218 2.07 -6.67 2.62
C LEU A 218 1.99 -8.19 2.40
N GLN A 219 3.08 -8.89 2.71
CA GLN A 219 3.08 -10.35 2.69
C GLN A 219 2.49 -10.93 3.98
N PRO A 220 1.81 -12.10 3.93
CA PRO A 220 1.26 -12.75 5.13
C PRO A 220 2.31 -12.97 6.23
N ARG A 221 3.54 -13.32 5.84
CA ARG A 221 4.65 -13.53 6.77
C ARG A 221 5.02 -12.27 7.57
N ALA A 222 4.86 -11.08 6.99
CA ALA A 222 5.11 -9.81 7.68
C ALA A 222 4.09 -9.53 8.79
N VAL A 223 2.90 -10.12 8.70
CA VAL A 223 1.85 -9.96 9.72
C VAL A 223 1.89 -11.10 10.73
N GLU A 224 2.03 -12.32 10.26
CA GLU A 224 1.87 -13.54 11.06
C GLU A 224 3.11 -13.91 11.86
N GLY A 225 4.29 -13.57 11.34
CA GLY A 225 5.57 -13.90 11.95
C GLY A 225 5.91 -13.09 13.20
N GLU A 226 7.10 -13.34 13.73
CA GLU A 226 7.73 -12.47 14.71
C GLU A 226 8.09 -11.16 14.04
N ILE A 227 7.48 -10.08 14.52
CA ILE A 227 7.68 -8.74 13.98
C ILE A 227 8.91 -8.14 14.65
N THR A 228 9.99 -8.04 13.88
CA THR A 228 11.23 -7.38 14.28
C THR A 228 11.44 -6.19 13.37
N VAL A 229 11.06 -5.01 13.86
CA VAL A 229 11.27 -3.70 13.21
C VAL A 229 12.57 -3.10 13.72
#